data_AF-A0A538BYG6-F1
#
_entry.id   AF-A0A538BYG6-F1
#
_cell.length_a   1.000
_cell.length_b   1.000
_cell.length_c   1.000
_cell.angle_alpha   90.00
_cell.angle_beta   90.00
_cell.angle_gamma   90.00
#
_symmetry.space_group_name_H-M   'P 1'
#
loop_
_entity.id
_entity.type
_entity.pdbx_description
1 polymer ?
#
loop_
_entity_poly.entity_id
_entity_poly.type
_entity_poly.pdbx_seq_one_letter_code
_entity_poly.pdbx_strand_id
1 'polypeptide(L)'
;MADTSEAVAQTAQETRPQAVAEEPELAAHPGPRQYVLVAIWLAVATAIEVAWYYADVPHALFVALLLFLSFIKFNLVVLWFMHLRFDSPIFRRLFATGLALALSVYLIVLVIFGALKAPWLLIVAFFLLVLPVATLLVRTRRGEPTVLQPEPSEPPPAGH
;
A
#
# COMPACT_ATOMS: atom_id res chain seq x y z
N MET A 1 33.72 26.73 -49.52
CA MET A 1 32.48 27.21 -48.87
C MET A 1 31.37 26.15 -48.78
N ALA A 2 31.52 24.94 -49.33
CA ALA A 2 30.57 23.83 -49.13
C ALA A 2 30.79 23.07 -47.80
N ASP A 3 32.03 22.99 -47.33
CA ASP A 3 32.46 22.22 -46.16
C ASP A 3 31.79 22.67 -44.84
N THR A 4 31.56 23.97 -44.69
CA THR A 4 30.88 24.53 -43.51
C THR A 4 29.38 24.23 -43.51
N SER A 5 28.76 24.06 -44.68
CA SER A 5 27.33 23.71 -44.77
C SER A 5 27.08 22.24 -44.42
N GLU A 6 28.03 21.36 -44.73
CA GLU A 6 27.95 19.95 -44.38
C GLU A 6 28.19 19.72 -42.88
N ALA A 7 29.17 20.41 -42.29
CA ALA A 7 29.41 20.36 -40.84
C ALA A 7 28.20 20.88 -40.03
N VAL A 8 27.57 21.99 -40.45
CA VAL A 8 26.37 22.54 -39.79
C VAL A 8 25.15 21.64 -40.00
N ALA A 9 25.02 20.98 -41.15
CA ALA A 9 23.96 20.00 -41.40
C ALA A 9 24.13 18.76 -40.52
N GLN A 10 25.37 18.30 -40.27
CA GLN A 10 25.67 17.18 -39.39
C GLN A 10 25.40 17.51 -37.91
N THR A 11 25.81 18.69 -37.43
CA THR A 11 25.49 19.15 -36.06
C THR A 11 23.99 19.33 -35.84
N ALA A 12 23.23 19.76 -36.87
CA ALA A 12 21.77 19.82 -36.82
C ALA A 12 21.10 18.43 -36.82
N GLN A 13 21.76 17.41 -37.39
CA GLN A 13 21.27 16.03 -37.42
C GLN A 13 21.62 15.26 -36.15
N GLU A 14 22.72 15.63 -35.49
CA GLU A 14 23.13 15.12 -34.17
C GLU A 14 22.35 15.79 -33.01
N THR A 15 21.92 17.05 -33.20
CA THR A 15 21.01 17.77 -32.28
C THR A 15 19.53 17.45 -32.55
N ARG A 16 19.20 16.71 -33.62
CA ARG A 16 17.84 16.14 -33.75
C ARG A 16 17.71 15.12 -32.64
N PRO A 17 16.80 15.32 -31.67
CA PRO A 17 16.68 14.43 -30.56
C PRO A 17 16.30 13.05 -31.11
N GLN A 18 17.23 12.10 -31.04
CA GLN A 18 16.91 10.67 -30.99
C GLN A 18 16.15 10.31 -29.70
N ALA A 19 15.46 11.28 -29.08
CA ALA A 19 14.60 11.16 -27.91
C ALA A 19 13.12 11.15 -28.30
N VAL A 20 12.81 10.63 -29.49
CA VAL A 20 11.48 10.05 -29.79
C VAL A 20 11.69 8.71 -30.50
N ALA A 21 12.70 7.95 -30.07
CA ALA A 21 12.51 6.51 -30.09
C ALA A 21 11.35 6.25 -29.14
N GLU A 22 10.19 5.88 -29.70
CA GLU A 22 9.01 5.51 -28.95
C GLU A 22 9.41 4.51 -27.86
N GLU A 23 9.54 4.97 -26.63
CA GLU A 23 9.69 4.08 -25.50
C GLU A 23 8.39 3.26 -25.41
N PRO A 24 8.46 1.92 -25.45
CA PRO A 24 7.31 1.07 -25.16
C PRO A 24 7.01 1.05 -23.64
N GLU A 25 7.29 2.15 -22.92
CA GLU A 25 7.07 2.29 -21.48
C GLU A 25 5.63 2.70 -21.11
N LEU A 26 4.71 2.84 -22.07
CA LEU A 26 3.30 3.15 -21.78
C LEU A 26 2.40 1.92 -21.52
N ALA A 27 2.95 0.71 -21.43
CA ALA A 27 2.17 -0.54 -21.40
C ALA A 27 2.08 -1.22 -20.02
N ALA A 28 2.59 -0.62 -18.94
CA ALA A 28 2.65 -1.25 -17.61
C ALA A 28 1.86 -0.53 -16.51
N HIS A 29 0.90 0.32 -16.85
CA HIS A 29 0.00 0.92 -15.85
C HIS A 29 -1.26 0.06 -15.66
N PRO A 30 -1.51 -0.50 -14.45
CA PRO A 30 -2.76 -1.22 -14.16
C PRO A 30 -3.96 -0.31 -14.47
N GLY A 31 -4.87 -0.82 -15.30
CA GLY A 31 -5.86 0.00 -15.98
C GLY A 31 -6.81 0.77 -15.04
N PRO A 32 -7.18 2.03 -15.37
CA PRO A 32 -8.12 2.87 -14.61
C PRO A 32 -9.47 2.22 -14.26
N ARG A 33 -9.84 1.18 -15.01
CA ARG A 33 -11.13 0.47 -14.91
C ARG A 33 -11.38 -0.16 -13.53
N GLN A 34 -10.35 -0.65 -12.85
CA GLN A 34 -10.52 -1.24 -11.52
C GLN A 34 -10.89 -0.20 -10.47
N TYR A 35 -10.27 0.99 -10.50
CA TYR A 35 -10.60 2.09 -9.60
C TYR A 35 -12.04 2.57 -9.80
N VAL A 36 -12.49 2.67 -11.05
CA VAL A 36 -13.87 3.05 -11.37
C VAL A 36 -14.87 2.01 -10.84
N LEU A 37 -14.55 0.71 -10.94
CA LEU A 37 -15.41 -0.35 -10.38
C LEU A 37 -15.54 -0.23 -8.85
N VAL A 38 -14.42 0.00 -8.15
CA VAL A 38 -14.42 0.19 -6.69
C VAL A 38 -15.19 1.45 -6.30
N ALA A 39 -15.05 2.54 -7.06
CA ALA A 39 -15.80 3.79 -6.86
C ALA A 39 -17.32 3.56 -6.98
N ILE A 40 -17.76 2.79 -7.98
CA ILE A 40 -19.18 2.45 -8.18
C ILE A 40 -19.70 1.64 -6.99
N TRP A 41 -18.96 0.63 -6.53
CA TRP A 41 -19.34 -0.14 -5.34
C TRP A 41 -19.45 0.74 -4.09
N LEU A 42 -18.53 1.69 -3.90
CA LEU A 42 -18.63 2.67 -2.83
C LEU A 42 -19.90 3.51 -2.93
N ALA A 43 -20.18 4.04 -4.14
CA ALA A 43 -21.34 4.88 -4.37
C ALA A 43 -22.65 4.12 -4.12
N VAL A 44 -22.76 2.88 -4.58
CA VAL A 44 -23.91 1.99 -4.32
C VAL A 44 -24.04 1.72 -2.82
N ALA A 45 -22.95 1.38 -2.14
CA ALA A 45 -22.97 1.15 -0.70
C ALA A 45 -23.39 2.39 0.11
N THR A 46 -23.06 3.60 -0.36
CA THR A 46 -23.51 4.85 0.27
C THR A 46 -24.98 5.15 -0.05
N ALA A 47 -25.43 4.90 -1.28
CA ALA A 47 -26.82 5.11 -1.66
C ALA A 47 -27.76 4.17 -0.87
N ILE A 48 -27.38 2.91 -0.70
CA ILE A 48 -28.11 1.94 0.15
C ILE A 48 -28.19 2.44 1.59
N GLU A 49 -27.08 2.96 2.11
CA GLU A 49 -26.99 3.47 3.49
C GLU A 49 -27.95 4.64 3.74
N VAL A 50 -27.98 5.60 2.80
CA VAL A 50 -28.90 6.74 2.83
C VAL A 50 -30.34 6.27 2.68
N ALA A 51 -30.63 5.35 1.76
CA ALA A 51 -31.98 4.80 1.61
C ALA A 51 -32.45 4.09 2.89
N TRP A 52 -31.56 3.36 3.56
CA TRP A 52 -31.86 2.67 4.82
C TRP A 52 -32.07 3.63 5.98
N TYR A 53 -31.39 4.79 5.99
CA TYR A 53 -31.62 5.86 6.97
C TYR A 53 -33.05 6.40 6.92
N TYR A 54 -33.64 6.46 5.73
CA TYR A 54 -35.01 6.93 5.53
C TYR A 54 -36.08 5.83 5.67
N ALA A 55 -35.68 4.57 5.72
CA ALA A 55 -36.58 3.48 6.07
C ALA A 55 -36.67 3.40 7.60
N ASP A 56 -37.87 3.35 8.18
CA ASP A 56 -38.13 3.27 9.63
C ASP A 56 -37.58 1.97 10.26
N VAL A 57 -36.26 1.87 10.36
CA VAL A 57 -35.52 0.68 10.77
C VAL A 57 -35.10 0.84 12.22
N PRO A 58 -35.14 -0.24 13.04
CA PRO A 58 -34.76 -0.15 14.44
C PRO A 58 -33.38 0.46 14.64
N HIS A 59 -33.30 1.47 15.51
CA HIS A 59 -32.12 2.34 15.67
C HIS A 59 -30.83 1.55 15.93
N ALA A 60 -30.89 0.50 16.76
CA ALA A 60 -29.73 -0.32 17.07
C ALA A 60 -29.19 -1.11 15.86
N LEU A 61 -30.08 -1.64 15.03
CA LEU A 61 -29.70 -2.34 13.80
C LEU A 61 -29.12 -1.37 12.78
N PHE A 62 -29.70 -0.17 12.68
CA PHE A 62 -29.20 0.87 11.79
C PHE A 62 -27.77 1.30 12.17
N VAL A 63 -27.51 1.58 13.45
CA VAL A 63 -26.16 1.94 13.92
C VAL A 63 -25.14 0.82 13.67
N ALA A 64 -25.51 -0.44 13.93
CA ALA A 64 -24.62 -1.57 13.67
C ALA A 64 -24.30 -1.72 12.16
N LEU A 65 -25.30 -1.54 11.30
CA LEU A 65 -25.15 -1.61 9.84
C LEU A 65 -24.26 -0.48 9.32
N LEU A 66 -24.45 0.76 9.81
CA LEU A 66 -23.60 1.91 9.47
C LEU A 66 -22.14 1.66 9.84
N LEU A 67 -21.88 1.16 11.05
CA LEU A 67 -20.52 0.83 11.48
C LEU A 67 -19.89 -0.24 10.59
N PHE A 68 -20.66 -1.28 10.24
CA PHE A 68 -20.20 -2.34 9.35
C PHE A 68 -19.89 -1.85 7.93
N LEU A 69 -20.80 -1.08 7.33
CA LEU A 69 -20.61 -0.49 6.00
C LEU A 69 -19.45 0.50 5.98
N SER A 70 -19.30 1.31 7.03
CA SER A 70 -18.18 2.24 7.19
C SER A 70 -16.83 1.50 7.27
N PHE A 71 -16.78 0.39 8.02
CA PHE A 71 -15.59 -0.48 8.06
C PHE A 71 -15.24 -1.04 6.67
N ILE A 72 -16.21 -1.55 5.92
CA ILE A 72 -15.97 -2.07 4.56
C ILE A 72 -15.47 -0.95 3.63
N LYS A 73 -16.14 0.21 3.64
CA LYS A 73 -15.75 1.38 2.83
C LYS A 73 -14.32 1.81 3.12
N PHE A 74 -13.96 1.89 4.41
CA PHE A 74 -12.60 2.21 4.83
C PHE A 74 -11.58 1.22 4.25
N ASN A 75 -11.83 -0.10 4.36
CA ASN A 75 -10.93 -1.11 3.80
C ASN A 75 -10.81 -1.00 2.27
N LEU A 76 -11.91 -0.78 1.55
CA LEU A 76 -11.87 -0.61 0.09
C LEU A 76 -11.04 0.62 -0.31
N VAL A 77 -11.21 1.75 0.36
CA VAL A 77 -10.44 2.98 0.08
C VAL A 77 -8.96 2.77 0.38
N VAL A 78 -8.63 2.20 1.54
CA VAL A 78 -7.24 1.96 1.94
C VAL A 78 -6.55 0.97 1.00
N LEU A 79 -7.22 -0.12 0.63
CA LEU A 79 -6.59 -1.17 -0.16
C LEU A 79 -6.45 -0.79 -1.64
N TRP A 80 -7.48 -0.15 -2.21
CA TRP A 80 -7.51 0.21 -3.62
C TRP A 80 -7.13 1.67 -3.87
N PHE A 81 -7.85 2.65 -3.32
CA PHE A 81 -7.61 4.07 -3.62
C PHE A 81 -6.29 4.62 -3.08
N MET A 82 -5.83 4.14 -1.91
CA MET A 82 -4.51 4.49 -1.35
C MET A 82 -3.37 3.63 -1.90
N HIS A 83 -3.65 2.78 -2.90
CA HIS A 83 -2.66 1.94 -3.60
C HIS A 83 -1.87 0.95 -2.72
N LEU A 84 -2.22 0.74 -1.45
CA LEU A 84 -1.51 -0.19 -0.55
C LEU A 84 -1.42 -1.64 -1.05
N ARG A 85 -2.34 -2.04 -1.94
CA ARG A 85 -2.29 -3.32 -2.65
C ARG A 85 -1.16 -3.38 -3.68
N PHE A 86 -0.84 -2.25 -4.33
CA PHE A 86 0.08 -2.13 -5.47
C PHE A 86 1.40 -1.41 -5.12
N ASP A 87 1.48 -0.79 -3.94
CA ASP A 87 2.63 -0.04 -3.48
C ASP A 87 3.57 -0.90 -2.60
N SER A 88 4.76 -0.35 -2.34
CA SER A 88 5.82 -0.96 -1.54
C SER A 88 5.36 -1.26 -0.11
N PRO A 89 5.92 -2.32 0.53
CA PRO A 89 5.52 -2.75 1.87
C PRO A 89 5.77 -1.70 2.96
N ILE A 90 6.50 -0.62 2.68
CA ILE A 90 6.78 0.46 3.63
C ILE A 90 5.54 1.32 3.89
N PHE A 91 4.80 1.72 2.84
CA PHE A 91 3.58 2.52 2.99
C PHE A 91 2.50 1.75 3.75
N ARG A 92 2.44 0.43 3.52
CA ARG A 92 1.55 -0.47 4.27
C ARG A 92 1.86 -0.55 5.74
N ARG A 93 3.14 -0.56 6.09
CA ARG A 93 3.57 -0.56 7.49
C ARG A 93 3.27 0.78 8.15
N LEU A 94 3.61 1.90 7.51
CA LEU A 94 3.35 3.24 8.05
C LEU A 94 1.86 3.48 8.32
N PHE A 95 1.00 3.12 7.36
CA PHE A 95 -0.44 3.23 7.53
C PHE A 95 -0.97 2.34 8.66
N ALA A 96 -0.57 1.06 8.70
CA ALA A 96 -0.98 0.13 9.74
C ALA A 96 -0.52 0.57 11.14
N THR A 97 0.71 1.11 11.27
CA THR A 97 1.21 1.66 12.53
C THR A 97 0.45 2.92 12.95
N GLY A 98 0.10 3.81 12.01
CA GLY A 98 -0.71 4.99 12.30
C GLY A 98 -2.13 4.64 12.73
N LEU A 99 -2.76 3.68 12.06
CA LEU A 99 -4.09 3.17 12.44
C LEU A 99 -4.07 2.50 13.82
N ALA A 100 -3.05 1.66 14.08
CA ALA A 100 -2.88 1.05 15.40
C ALA A 100 -2.70 2.11 16.48
N LEU A 101 -1.85 3.12 16.25
CA LEU A 101 -1.63 4.23 17.19
C LEU A 101 -2.91 5.04 17.44
N ALA A 102 -3.66 5.39 16.39
CA ALA A 102 -4.92 6.12 16.52
C ALA A 102 -5.95 5.35 17.34
N LEU A 103 -6.12 4.05 17.08
CA LEU A 103 -6.98 3.17 17.85
C LEU A 103 -6.52 3.06 19.32
N SER A 104 -5.21 2.93 19.57
CA SER A 104 -4.66 2.93 20.93
C SER A 104 -5.09 4.16 21.71
N VAL A 105 -4.82 5.35 21.13
CA VAL A 105 -5.08 6.63 21.80
C VAL A 105 -6.58 6.80 22.04
N TYR A 106 -7.41 6.47 21.05
CA TYR A 106 -8.86 6.51 21.19
C TYR A 106 -9.36 5.61 22.33
N LEU A 107 -8.86 4.36 22.42
CA LEU A 107 -9.23 3.44 23.50
C LEU A 107 -8.74 3.91 24.87
N ILE A 108 -7.52 4.43 24.96
CA ILE A 108 -6.96 5.00 26.20
C ILE A 108 -7.87 6.13 26.70
N VAL A 109 -8.26 7.05 25.82
CA VAL A 109 -9.17 8.16 26.15
C VAL A 109 -10.52 7.63 26.64
N LEU A 110 -11.12 6.67 25.95
CA LEU A 110 -12.40 6.03 26.34
C LEU A 110 -12.36 5.39 27.73
N VAL A 111 -11.25 4.73 28.07
CA VAL A 111 -11.02 4.13 29.38
C VAL A 111 -10.86 5.20 30.46
N ILE A 112 -10.10 6.26 30.19
CA ILE A 112 -9.91 7.39 31.13
C ILE A 112 -11.24 8.06 31.47
N PHE A 113 -12.13 8.25 30.49
CA PHE A 113 -13.46 8.83 30.71
C PHE A 113 -14.47 7.86 31.36
N GLY A 114 -14.06 6.64 31.73
CA GLY A 114 -14.88 5.73 32.55
C GLY A 114 -16.10 5.13 31.84
N ALA A 115 -16.15 5.18 30.51
CA ALA A 115 -17.28 4.69 29.73
C ALA A 115 -17.43 3.15 29.73
N LEU A 116 -16.41 2.40 30.16
CA LEU A 116 -16.43 0.93 30.22
C LEU A 116 -16.08 0.38 31.60
N LYS A 117 -16.94 -0.51 32.12
CA LYS A 117 -16.75 -1.23 33.39
C LYS A 117 -15.71 -2.37 33.33
N ALA A 118 -15.22 -2.75 32.15
CA ALA A 118 -14.28 -3.86 31.95
C ALA A 118 -13.09 -3.46 31.04
N PRO A 119 -12.11 -2.72 31.57
CA PRO A 119 -10.96 -2.21 30.79
C PRO A 119 -10.01 -3.31 30.31
N TRP A 120 -9.97 -4.45 31.00
CA TRP A 120 -9.06 -5.58 30.68
C TRP A 120 -9.36 -6.25 29.33
N LEU A 121 -10.62 -6.44 28.94
CA LEU A 121 -10.96 -7.16 27.70
C LEU A 121 -10.61 -6.36 26.43
N LEU A 122 -10.71 -5.03 26.47
CA LEU A 122 -10.34 -4.19 25.33
C LEU A 122 -8.83 -4.10 25.13
N ILE A 123 -8.05 -4.10 26.22
CA ILE A 123 -6.58 -4.10 26.17
C ILE A 123 -6.07 -5.42 25.56
N VAL A 124 -6.70 -6.56 25.91
CA VAL A 124 -6.37 -7.87 25.34
C VAL A 124 -6.78 -7.97 23.87
N ALA A 125 -7.99 -7.50 23.51
CA ALA A 125 -8.44 -7.46 22.12
C ALA A 125 -7.54 -6.56 21.24
N PHE A 126 -7.08 -5.42 21.78
CA PHE A 126 -6.14 -4.52 21.14
C PHE A 126 -4.77 -5.20 20.90
N PHE A 127 -4.18 -5.84 21.92
CA PHE A 127 -2.92 -6.57 21.77
C PHE A 127 -3.05 -7.75 20.80
N LEU A 128 -4.19 -8.46 20.81
CA LEU A 128 -4.45 -9.62 19.96
C LEU A 128 -4.75 -9.24 18.50
N LEU A 129 -5.22 -8.02 18.23
CA LEU A 129 -5.42 -7.48 16.88
C LEU A 129 -4.11 -6.96 16.26
N VAL A 130 -3.23 -6.35 17.07
CA VAL A 130 -1.97 -5.73 16.61
C VAL A 130 -0.80 -6.75 16.51
N LEU A 131 -0.74 -7.75 17.40
CA LEU A 131 0.29 -8.81 17.36
C LEU A 131 0.37 -9.60 16.04
N PRO A 132 -0.74 -10.13 15.46
CA PRO A 132 -0.68 -11.02 14.30
C PRO A 132 -0.20 -10.29 13.05
N VAL A 133 -0.55 -9.01 12.88
CA VAL A 133 -0.10 -8.20 11.73
C VAL A 133 1.39 -7.87 11.84
N ALA A 134 1.88 -7.57 13.04
CA ALA A 134 3.31 -7.31 13.27
C ALA A 134 4.17 -8.58 13.13
N THR A 135 3.68 -9.72 13.63
CA THR A 135 4.44 -10.99 13.62
C THR A 135 4.43 -11.68 12.25
N LEU A 136 3.35 -11.57 11.47
CA LEU A 136 3.25 -12.18 10.13
C LEU A 136 4.13 -11.46 9.10
N LEU A 137 4.50 -10.19 9.32
CA LEU A 137 5.31 -9.38 8.39
C LEU A 137 6.81 -9.35 8.69
N VAL A 138 7.24 -9.83 9.87
CA VAL A 138 8.67 -9.94 10.24
C VAL A 138 9.27 -11.28 9.77
N ARG A 139 8.44 -12.28 9.48
CA ARG A 139 8.89 -13.65 9.17
C ARG A 139 9.51 -13.86 7.78
N THR A 140 9.47 -12.89 6.86
CA THR A 140 9.92 -13.08 5.46
C THR A 140 11.31 -12.54 5.15
N ARG A 141 12.25 -12.51 6.11
CA ARG A 141 13.68 -12.33 5.81
C ARG A 141 14.51 -13.52 6.30
N ARG A 142 14.35 -14.67 5.63
CA ARG A 142 15.36 -15.73 5.62
C ARG A 142 15.48 -16.31 4.22
N GLY A 143 16.57 -15.95 3.57
CA GLY A 143 16.99 -16.34 2.23
C GLY A 143 18.04 -15.28 1.85
N GLU A 144 19.33 -15.56 1.75
CA GLU A 144 20.02 -16.80 1.38
C GLU A 144 21.26 -16.99 2.29
N PRO A 145 21.67 -18.23 2.64
CA PRO A 145 23.04 -18.45 3.04
C PRO A 145 23.90 -18.07 1.84
N THR A 146 24.67 -17.00 1.96
CA THR A 146 25.76 -16.68 1.02
C THR A 146 26.58 -17.95 0.86
N VAL A 147 26.41 -18.63 -0.27
CA VAL A 147 27.32 -19.69 -0.68
C VAL A 147 28.63 -18.98 -0.90
N LEU A 148 29.51 -19.04 0.10
CA LEU A 148 30.90 -18.68 -0.03
C LEU A 148 31.44 -19.60 -1.13
N GLN A 149 31.52 -19.08 -2.36
CA GLN A 149 32.34 -19.69 -3.39
C GLN A 149 33.73 -19.86 -2.78
N PRO A 150 34.28 -21.08 -2.69
CA PRO A 150 35.67 -21.22 -2.31
C PRO A 150 36.49 -20.45 -3.35
N GLU A 151 37.20 -19.43 -2.86
CA GLU A 151 38.22 -18.69 -3.60
C GLU A 151 39.04 -19.67 -4.46
N PRO A 152 39.31 -19.37 -5.74
CA PRO A 152 40.21 -20.19 -6.55
C PRO A 152 41.57 -20.21 -5.84
N SER A 153 41.93 -21.37 -5.30
CA SER A 153 43.22 -21.60 -4.67
C SER A 153 44.33 -21.25 -5.65
N GLU A 154 45.02 -20.15 -5.36
CA GLU A 154 46.24 -19.72 -6.04
C GLU A 154 47.21 -20.92 -6.14
N PRO A 155 47.73 -21.27 -7.33
CA PRO A 155 48.64 -22.40 -7.44
C PRO A 155 49.95 -22.09 -6.70
N PRO A 156 50.49 -23.06 -5.93
CA PRO A 156 51.67 -22.86 -5.12
C PRO A 156 52.87 -22.42 -5.98
N PRO A 157 53.72 -21.50 -5.49
CA PRO A 157 54.88 -21.06 -6.24
C PRO A 157 55.77 -22.27 -6.55
N ALA A 158 56.00 -22.50 -7.85
CA ALA A 158 56.94 -23.49 -8.33
C ALA A 158 58.34 -23.07 -7.89
N GLY A 159 58.83 -23.66 -6.80
CA GLY A 159 60.19 -23.49 -6.34
C GLY A 159 61.14 -24.22 -7.28
N HIS A 160 62.09 -23.48 -7.86
CA HIS A 160 63.47 -23.88 -8.12
C HIS A 160 64.33 -22.63 -8.28
#